data_AF-A0A4P5TYV8-F1
#
_entry.id   AF-A0A4P5TYV8-F1
#
_cell.length_a   1.000
_cell.length_b   1.000
_cell.length_c   1.000
_cell.angle_alpha   90.00
_cell.angle_beta   90.00
_cell.angle_gamma   90.00
#
_symmetry.space_group_name_H-M   'P 1'
#
loop_
_entity.id
_entity.type
_entity.pdbx_description
1 polymer ?
#
loop_
_entity_poly.entity_id
_entity_poly.type
_entity_poly.pdbx_seq_one_letter_code
_entity_poly.pdbx_strand_id
1 'polypeptide(L)'
;MLVITFSIGKAQCNIKDYSTFKNVLRVDGDFVQTYDTFRRIYKIDGPFLLAYNTYKKQLKFEGGFIIRYSDFKKIGKLDGEYLIDYRTFKRVARLECPGKNSALAAAAYFLN
;
A
#
# COMPACT_ATOMS: atom_id res chain seq x y z
N MET A 1 -14.69 37.70 -2.91
CA MET A 1 -14.36 36.46 -3.66
C MET A 1 -14.06 35.38 -2.62
N LEU A 2 -15.01 34.48 -2.36
CA LEU A 2 -14.88 33.45 -1.33
C LEU A 2 -13.99 32.35 -1.88
N VAL A 3 -12.74 32.27 -1.43
CA VAL A 3 -11.84 31.15 -1.77
C VAL A 3 -12.27 29.96 -0.92
N ILE A 4 -13.08 29.08 -1.50
CA ILE A 4 -13.41 27.79 -0.90
C ILE A 4 -12.18 26.92 -1.07
N THR A 5 -11.30 26.90 -0.07
CA THR A 5 -10.27 25.87 0.05
C THR A 5 -10.99 24.54 0.32
N PHE A 6 -11.22 23.76 -0.74
CA PHE A 6 -11.49 22.34 -0.60
C PHE A 6 -10.25 21.72 0.05
N SER A 7 -10.31 21.50 1.35
CA SER A 7 -9.44 20.53 2.01
C SER A 7 -9.74 19.19 1.35
N ILE A 8 -8.92 18.81 0.36
CA ILE A 8 -8.92 17.47 -0.23
C ILE A 8 -8.47 16.56 0.91
N GLY A 9 -9.40 16.11 1.75
CA GLY A 9 -9.14 15.06 2.72
C GLY A 9 -8.53 13.90 1.94
N LYS A 10 -7.35 13.42 2.38
CA LYS A 10 -6.69 12.26 1.74
C LYS A 10 -7.75 11.16 1.61
N ALA A 11 -8.16 10.85 0.38
CA ALA A 11 -9.21 9.89 0.14
C ALA A 11 -8.79 8.54 0.73
N GLN A 12 -9.71 7.89 1.44
CA GLN A 12 -9.49 6.55 1.96
C GLN A 12 -9.50 5.57 0.80
N CYS A 13 -8.48 4.72 0.72
CA CYS A 13 -8.27 3.84 -0.43
C CYS A 13 -8.30 2.39 0.02
N ASN A 14 -9.21 1.59 -0.55
CA ASN A 14 -9.26 0.16 -0.25
C ASN A 14 -8.31 -0.64 -1.13
N ILE A 15 -7.88 -1.78 -0.61
CA ILE A 15 -7.07 -2.77 -1.32
C ILE A 15 -7.87 -4.06 -1.35
N LYS A 16 -8.06 -4.59 -2.56
CA LYS A 16 -8.77 -5.83 -2.80
C LYS A 16 -7.80 -6.94 -3.13
N ASP A 17 -8.03 -8.11 -2.54
CA ASP A 17 -7.44 -9.36 -3.01
C ASP A 17 -7.89 -9.62 -4.45
N TYR A 18 -6.95 -9.90 -5.35
CA TYR A 18 -7.27 -10.09 -6.77
C TYR A 18 -8.06 -11.37 -7.06
N SER A 19 -7.86 -12.42 -6.26
CA SER A 19 -8.50 -13.73 -6.45
C SER A 19 -9.92 -13.77 -5.89
N THR A 20 -10.16 -13.10 -4.76
CA THR A 20 -11.47 -13.14 -4.07
C THR A 20 -12.28 -11.85 -4.21
N PHE A 21 -11.67 -10.78 -4.71
CA PHE A 21 -12.25 -9.42 -4.82
C PHE A 21 -12.71 -8.82 -3.48
N LYS A 22 -12.33 -9.41 -2.35
CA LYS A 22 -12.64 -8.91 -1.01
C LYS A 22 -11.69 -7.77 -0.64
N ASN A 23 -12.22 -6.74 0.02
CA ASN A 23 -11.38 -5.72 0.64
C ASN A 23 -10.62 -6.33 1.82
N VAL A 24 -9.29 -6.18 1.83
CA VAL A 24 -8.42 -6.73 2.88
C VAL A 24 -7.77 -5.65 3.73
N LEU A 25 -7.45 -4.50 3.12
CA LEU A 25 -6.80 -3.38 3.78
C LEU A 25 -7.43 -2.05 3.36
N ARG A 26 -7.15 -1.03 4.17
CA ARG A 26 -7.44 0.37 3.91
C ARG A 26 -6.17 1.19 4.07
N VAL A 27 -5.98 2.16 3.19
CA VAL A 27 -5.00 3.23 3.35
C VAL A 27 -5.77 4.49 3.73
N ASP A 28 -5.45 5.03 4.90
CA ASP A 28 -6.06 6.23 5.46
C ASP A 28 -4.95 7.19 5.83
N GLY A 29 -4.77 8.21 4.98
CA GLY A 29 -3.63 9.10 5.04
C GLY A 29 -2.28 8.37 4.92
N ASP A 30 -1.53 8.38 6.02
CA ASP A 30 -0.20 7.77 6.13
C ASP A 30 -0.23 6.46 6.92
N PHE A 31 -1.42 5.89 7.15
CA PHE A 31 -1.57 4.63 7.88
C PHE A 31 -2.23 3.56 7.03
N VAL A 32 -1.77 2.33 7.23
CA VAL A 32 -2.39 1.12 6.67
C VAL A 32 -3.14 0.42 7.78
N GLN A 33 -4.40 0.11 7.51
CA GLN A 33 -5.33 -0.50 8.45
C GLN A 33 -5.88 -1.80 7.88
N THR A 34 -6.18 -2.75 8.76
CA THR A 34 -7.04 -3.89 8.42
C THR A 34 -8.43 -3.40 8.03
N TYR A 35 -9.07 -4.05 7.04
CA TYR A 35 -10.36 -3.56 6.55
C TYR A 35 -11.52 -3.77 7.54
N ASP A 36 -11.49 -4.87 8.29
CA ASP A 36 -12.55 -5.30 9.21
C ASP A 36 -12.53 -4.56 10.56
N THR A 37 -11.34 -4.35 11.11
CA THR A 37 -11.11 -3.88 12.48
C THR A 37 -10.51 -2.48 12.54
N PHE A 38 -10.15 -1.89 11.38
CA PHE A 38 -9.49 -0.59 11.28
C PHE A 38 -8.19 -0.49 12.10
N ARG A 39 -7.60 -1.63 12.45
CA ARG A 39 -6.38 -1.69 13.25
C ARG A 39 -5.21 -1.23 12.40
N ARG A 40 -4.51 -0.19 12.85
CA ARG A 40 -3.27 0.26 12.22
C ARG A 40 -2.18 -0.80 12.35
N ILE A 41 -1.65 -1.24 11.22
CA ILE A 41 -0.62 -2.28 11.13
C ILE A 41 0.69 -1.74 10.55
N TYR A 42 0.60 -0.70 9.71
CA TYR A 42 1.77 -0.03 9.18
C TYR A 42 1.60 1.50 9.17
N LYS A 43 2.74 2.18 9.19
CA LYS A 43 2.87 3.62 8.90
C LYS A 43 3.65 3.78 7.60
N ILE A 44 3.19 4.70 6.76
CA ILE A 44 3.90 5.14 5.56
C ILE A 44 4.66 6.42 5.92
N ASP A 45 5.95 6.44 5.62
CA ASP A 45 6.82 7.59 5.84
C ASP A 45 7.69 7.81 4.60
N GLY A 46 7.37 8.86 3.84
CA GLY A 46 8.00 9.14 2.56
C GLY A 46 7.89 7.94 1.60
N PRO A 47 9.01 7.38 1.11
CA PRO A 47 9.00 6.20 0.24
C PRO A 47 8.92 4.87 1.00
N PHE A 48 8.87 4.88 2.34
CA PHE A 48 9.00 3.68 3.15
C PHE A 48 7.67 3.26 3.79
N LEU A 49 7.53 1.95 4.01
CA LEU A 49 6.53 1.36 4.88
C LEU A 49 7.21 0.84 6.15
N LEU A 50 6.68 1.20 7.30
CA LEU A 50 7.19 0.88 8.62
C LEU A 50 6.15 0.04 9.39
N ALA A 51 6.61 -0.96 10.13
CA ALA A 51 5.76 -1.68 11.09
C ALA A 51 5.26 -0.71 12.16
N TYR A 52 3.95 -0.68 12.42
CA TYR A 52 3.35 0.36 13.27
C TYR A 52 3.86 0.35 14.72
N ASN A 53 4.12 -0.84 15.27
CA ASN A 53 4.54 -1.01 16.67
C ASN A 53 6.02 -0.70 16.93
N THR A 54 6.89 -0.90 15.94
CA THR A 54 8.35 -0.80 16.11
C THR A 54 8.97 0.31 15.26
N TYR A 55 8.23 0.87 14.32
CA TYR A 55 8.71 1.82 13.31
C TYR A 55 9.89 1.31 12.47
N LYS A 56 10.14 -0.01 12.47
CA LYS A 56 11.16 -0.63 11.62
C LYS A 56 10.68 -0.62 10.17
N LYS A 57 11.53 -0.11 9.27
CA LYS A 57 11.31 -0.15 7.82
C LYS A 57 11.17 -1.60 7.35
N GLN A 58 10.09 -1.88 6.64
CA GLN A 58 9.78 -3.18 6.05
C GLN A 58 9.99 -3.15 4.56
N LEU A 59 9.43 -2.12 3.90
CA LEU A 59 9.43 -1.99 2.45
C LEU A 59 9.80 -0.56 2.02
N LYS A 60 10.31 -0.43 0.80
CA LYS A 60 10.58 0.83 0.11
C LYS A 60 9.89 0.80 -1.26
N PHE A 61 9.31 1.92 -1.68
CA PHE A 61 8.81 2.11 -3.02
C PHE A 61 9.79 2.96 -3.83
N GLU A 62 10.19 2.49 -5.00
CA GLU A 62 11.15 3.15 -5.86
C GLU A 62 10.93 2.79 -7.32
N GLY A 63 10.75 3.80 -8.18
CA GLY A 63 10.61 3.59 -9.63
C GLY A 63 9.48 2.65 -10.04
N GLY A 64 8.36 2.61 -9.29
CA GLY A 64 7.26 1.69 -9.54
C GLY A 64 7.43 0.29 -8.93
N PHE A 65 8.57 0.00 -8.30
CA PHE A 65 8.84 -1.28 -7.64
C PHE A 65 8.72 -1.18 -6.13
N ILE A 66 8.39 -2.31 -5.52
CA ILE A 66 8.42 -2.51 -4.08
C ILE A 66 9.65 -3.35 -3.75
N ILE A 67 10.49 -2.80 -2.88
CA ILE A 67 11.75 -3.37 -2.45
C ILE A 67 11.62 -3.76 -0.98
N ARG A 68 12.00 -4.99 -0.64
CA ARG A 68 12.05 -5.46 0.75
C ARG A 68 13.31 -4.91 1.43
N TYR A 69 13.15 -4.36 2.64
CA TYR A 69 14.24 -3.63 3.29
C TYR A 69 15.33 -4.56 3.87
N SER A 70 15.00 -5.80 4.22
CA SER A 70 15.95 -6.73 4.83
C SER A 70 17.01 -7.27 3.86
N ASP A 71 16.68 -7.41 2.58
CA ASP A 71 17.54 -8.03 1.58
C ASP A 71 17.62 -7.27 0.24
N PHE A 72 16.97 -6.10 0.16
CA PHE A 72 16.94 -5.22 -1.01
C PHE A 72 16.39 -5.85 -2.29
N LYS A 73 15.65 -6.96 -2.19
CA LYS A 73 15.03 -7.59 -3.36
C LYS A 73 13.77 -6.86 -3.80
N LYS A 74 13.58 -6.76 -5.11
CA LYS A 74 12.29 -6.38 -5.71
C LYS A 74 11.32 -7.52 -5.50
N ILE A 75 10.23 -7.25 -4.78
CA ILE A 75 9.20 -8.26 -4.47
C ILE A 75 7.90 -7.98 -5.22
N GLY A 76 7.64 -6.73 -5.61
CA GLY A 76 6.43 -6.38 -6.34
C GLY A 76 6.63 -5.20 -7.28
N LYS A 77 5.65 -4.99 -8.16
CA LYS A 77 5.58 -3.87 -9.10
C LYS A 77 4.16 -3.29 -9.09
N LEU A 78 4.05 -1.98 -9.05
CA LEU A 78 2.81 -1.27 -9.33
C LEU A 78 2.61 -1.19 -10.85
N ASP A 79 1.47 -1.66 -11.33
CA ASP A 79 1.09 -1.62 -12.74
C ASP A 79 -0.37 -1.21 -12.89
N GLY A 80 -0.59 0.07 -13.19
CA GLY A 80 -1.91 0.69 -13.15
C GLY A 80 -2.57 0.48 -11.78
N GLU A 81 -3.80 -0.04 -11.78
CA GLU A 81 -4.56 -0.36 -10.56
C GLU A 81 -4.17 -1.68 -9.90
N TYR A 82 -3.11 -2.36 -10.35
CA TYR A 82 -2.74 -3.67 -9.84
C TYR A 82 -1.37 -3.67 -9.15
N LEU A 83 -1.27 -4.49 -8.11
CA LEU A 83 0.02 -4.96 -7.60
C LEU A 83 0.35 -6.29 -8.26
N ILE A 84 1.53 -6.35 -8.87
CA ILE A 84 2.10 -7.55 -9.46
C ILE A 84 3.16 -8.13 -8.53
N ASP A 85 3.09 -9.43 -8.25
CA ASP A 85 4.19 -10.18 -7.62
C ASP A 85 5.36 -10.28 -8.59
N TYR A 86 6.54 -9.81 -8.19
CA TYR A 86 7.72 -9.79 -9.06
C TYR A 86 8.31 -11.18 -9.31
N ARG A 87 8.00 -12.17 -8.48
CA ARG A 87 8.49 -13.55 -8.62
C ARG A 87 7.65 -14.37 -9.59
N THR A 88 6.33 -14.16 -9.55
CA THR A 88 5.36 -14.97 -10.31
C THR A 88 4.71 -14.21 -11.48
N PHE A 89 4.90 -12.90 -11.55
CA PHE A 89 4.27 -11.99 -12.51
C PHE A 89 2.74 -11.99 -12.47
N LYS A 90 2.14 -12.48 -11.38
CA LYS A 90 0.69 -12.50 -11.19
C LYS A 90 0.20 -11.23 -10.51
N ARG A 91 -1.00 -10.79 -10.88
CA ARG A 91 -1.77 -9.79 -10.13
C ARG A 91 -2.19 -10.41 -8.79
N VAL A 92 -1.82 -9.76 -7.69
CA VAL A 92 -2.16 -10.22 -6.33
C VAL A 92 -3.16 -9.30 -5.64
N ALA A 93 -3.20 -8.03 -6.04
CA ALA A 93 -4.15 -7.06 -5.49
C ALA A 93 -4.66 -6.09 -6.56
N ARG A 94 -5.87 -5.58 -6.35
CA ARG A 94 -6.43 -4.41 -7.03
C ARG A 94 -6.48 -3.23 -6.05
N LEU A 95 -6.01 -2.08 -6.49
CA LEU A 95 -5.89 -0.85 -5.72
C LEU A 95 -6.98 0.11 -6.16
N GLU A 96 -7.86 0.50 -5.23
CA GLU A 96 -8.91 1.49 -5.54
C GLU A 96 -8.30 2.86 -5.88
N CYS A 97 -7.24 3.24 -5.16
CA CYS A 97 -6.40 4.39 -5.50
C CYS A 97 -5.01 3.87 -5.88
N PRO A 98 -4.69 3.78 -7.18
CA PRO A 98 -3.37 3.41 -7.64
C PRO A 98 -2.32 4.40 -7.17
N GLY A 99 -1.25 3.91 -6.57
CA GLY A 99 -0.17 4.76 -6.10
C GLY A 99 0.73 4.08 -5.10
N LYS A 100 1.83 4.76 -4.78
CA LYS A 100 2.87 4.30 -3.86
C LYS A 100 2.31 3.73 -2.56
N ASN A 101 1.42 4.47 -1.89
CA ASN A 101 0.92 4.12 -0.56
C ASN A 101 0.11 2.82 -0.60
N SER A 102 -0.84 2.72 -1.52
CA SER A 102 -1.64 1.51 -1.75
C SER A 102 -0.79 0.33 -2.20
N ALA A 103 0.23 0.56 -3.04
CA ALA A 103 1.14 -0.47 -3.49
C ALA A 103 2.02 -1.03 -2.35
N LEU A 104 2.56 -0.17 -1.50
CA LEU A 104 3.31 -0.58 -0.30
C LEU A 104 2.44 -1.37 0.66
N ALA A 105 1.23 -0.88 0.92
CA ALA A 105 0.26 -1.53 1.78
C ALA A 105 -0.13 -2.92 1.25
N ALA A 106 -0.44 -3.04 -0.04
CA ALA A 106 -0.78 -4.30 -0.67
C ALA A 106 0.42 -5.28 -0.62
N ALA A 107 1.63 -4.82 -0.93
CA ALA A 107 2.81 -5.67 -0.93
C ALA A 107 3.12 -6.23 0.46
N ALA A 108 2.91 -5.44 1.53
CA ALA A 108 3.10 -5.90 2.90
C ALA A 108 2.10 -6.98 3.33
N TYR A 109 0.97 -7.10 2.64
CA TYR A 109 -0.05 -8.12 2.90
C TYR A 109 0.17 -9.37 2.06
N PHE A 110 0.45 -9.21 0.76
CA PHE A 110 0.50 -10.33 -0.19
C PHE A 110 1.91 -10.88 -0.46
N LEU A 111 2.97 -10.10 -0.23
CA LEU A 111 4.33 -10.38 -0.73
C LEU A 111 5.41 -10.39 0.38
N ASN A 112 5.00 -10.38 1.64
CA ASN A 112 5.90 -10.41 2.80
C ASN A 112 6.54 -11.79 2.96
#